data_AF-A0A547LKN0-F1
#
_entry.id   AF-A0A547LKN0-F1
#
_cell.length_a   1.000
_cell.length_b   1.000
_cell.length_c   1.000
_cell.angle_alpha   90.00
_cell.angle_beta   90.00
_cell.angle_gamma   90.00
#
_symmetry.space_group_name_H-M   'P 1'
#
loop_
_entity.id
_entity.type
_entity.pdbx_description
1 polymer ?
#
loop_
_entity_poly.entity_id
_entity_poly.type
_entity_poly.pdbx_seq_one_letter_code
_entity_poly.pdbx_strand_id
1 'polypeptide(L)'
;MDDKYTNAREHFFAAIRALAASSESIQTRVIEANVNVLNVTIDEFDGDPELKIKFAKLLDLVAIDQDDLETVAVENAAHMSDFEAVKVADLICDFYYEIT
;
A
#
# COMPACT_ATOMS: atom_id res chain seq x y z
N MET A 1 -2.14 9.19 22.20
CA MET A 1 -2.59 9.18 20.79
C MET A 1 -3.11 7.79 20.57
N ASP A 2 -4.33 7.65 20.05
CA ASP A 2 -5.00 6.35 19.92
C ASP A 2 -4.12 5.35 19.17
N ASP A 3 -3.74 4.26 19.85
CA ASP A 3 -2.99 3.11 19.31
C ASP A 3 -3.87 2.23 18.40
N LYS A 4 -4.92 2.80 17.77
CA LYS A 4 -5.94 2.04 17.06
C LYS A 4 -5.38 1.37 15.79
N TYR A 5 -4.38 1.99 15.16
CA TYR A 5 -3.82 1.60 13.86
C TYR A 5 -2.29 1.45 13.88
N THR A 6 -1.70 1.13 15.02
CA THR A 6 -0.22 1.09 15.15
C THR A 6 0.44 0.16 14.15
N ASN A 7 -0.12 -1.03 13.90
CA ASN A 7 0.40 -1.98 12.90
C ASN A 7 0.31 -1.42 11.47
N ALA A 8 -0.88 -1.00 11.05
CA ALA A 8 -1.07 -0.33 9.76
C ALA A 8 -0.12 0.87 9.58
N ARG A 9 0.05 1.72 10.60
CA ARG A 9 0.95 2.88 10.53
C ARG A 9 2.40 2.51 10.30
N GLU A 10 2.91 1.48 10.98
CA GLU A 10 4.28 1.01 10.80
C GLU A 10 4.54 0.55 9.36
N HIS A 11 3.63 -0.25 8.82
CA HIS A 11 3.72 -0.75 7.45
C HIS A 11 3.55 0.36 6.40
N PHE A 12 2.57 1.25 6.55
CA PHE A 12 2.40 2.38 5.63
C PHE A 12 3.57 3.37 5.69
N PHE A 13 4.17 3.58 6.87
CA PHE A 13 5.39 4.37 6.98
C PHE A 13 6.57 3.72 6.26
N ALA A 14 6.74 2.40 6.39
CA ALA A 14 7.74 1.65 5.63
C ALA A 14 7.49 1.74 4.12
N ALA A 15 6.23 1.67 3.68
CA ALA A 15 5.84 1.87 2.29
C ALA A 15 6.22 3.26 1.77
N ILE A 16 5.92 4.33 2.52
CA ILE A 16 6.34 5.70 2.18
C ILE A 16 7.86 5.82 2.10
N ARG A 17 8.59 5.15 2.99
CA ARG A 17 10.06 5.17 2.98
C ARG A 17 10.63 4.50 1.72
N ALA A 18 10.07 3.36 1.30
CA ALA A 18 10.42 2.72 0.03
C ALA A 18 10.10 3.66 -1.15
N LEU A 19 8.91 4.28 -1.11
CA LEU A 19 8.54 5.32 -2.07
C LEU A 19 9.48 6.52 -2.04
N ALA A 20 10.23 6.83 -0.99
CA ALA A 20 11.15 7.97 -0.96
C ALA A 20 12.56 7.65 -1.52
N ALA A 21 12.85 6.39 -1.86
CA ALA A 21 14.16 6.00 -2.36
C ALA A 21 14.47 6.63 -3.72
N SER A 22 15.51 7.46 -3.82
CA SER A 22 15.75 8.31 -5.00
C SER A 22 16.55 7.64 -6.13
N SER A 23 17.19 6.50 -5.86
CA SER A 23 18.08 5.82 -6.82
C SER A 23 17.36 4.82 -7.73
N GLU A 24 16.10 4.51 -7.44
CA GLU A 24 15.35 3.44 -8.09
C GLU A 24 14.20 4.01 -8.94
N SER A 25 13.78 3.24 -9.95
CA SER A 25 12.61 3.59 -10.75
C SER A 25 11.35 3.62 -9.89
N ILE A 26 10.33 4.35 -10.32
CA ILE A 26 9.05 4.39 -9.59
C ILE A 26 8.41 3.00 -9.49
N GLN A 27 8.58 2.12 -10.50
CA GLN A 27 8.10 0.73 -10.41
C GLN A 27 8.76 -0.03 -9.26
N THR A 28 10.09 0.04 -9.14
CA THR A 28 10.84 -0.68 -8.10
C THR A 28 10.42 -0.22 -6.71
N ARG A 29 10.26 1.10 -6.54
CA ARG A 29 9.78 1.71 -5.29
C ARG A 29 8.35 1.29 -4.94
N VAL A 30 7.47 1.18 -5.93
CA VAL A 30 6.09 0.73 -5.72
C VAL A 30 6.04 -0.76 -5.38
N ILE A 31 6.88 -1.61 -5.98
CA ILE A 31 7.00 -3.03 -5.59
C ILE A 31 7.32 -3.15 -4.10
N GLU A 32 8.38 -2.47 -3.64
CA GLU A 32 8.78 -2.51 -2.22
C GLU A 32 7.71 -1.91 -1.29
N ALA A 33 7.02 -0.86 -1.74
CA ALA A 33 5.92 -0.26 -0.99
C ALA A 33 4.73 -1.22 -0.86
N ASN A 34 4.37 -1.91 -1.95
CA ASN A 34 3.28 -2.87 -2.00
C ASN A 34 3.51 -4.03 -1.03
N VAL A 35 4.73 -4.55 -0.92
CA VAL A 35 5.07 -5.59 0.07
C VAL A 35 4.69 -5.15 1.48
N ASN A 36 4.92 -3.89 1.83
CA ASN A 36 4.53 -3.37 3.15
C ASN A 36 3.01 -3.20 3.29
N VAL A 37 2.33 -2.68 2.26
CA VAL A 37 0.86 -2.53 2.25
C VAL A 37 0.16 -3.87 2.44
N LEU A 38 0.67 -4.94 1.80
CA LEU A 38 0.11 -6.29 1.85
C LEU A 38 0.27 -6.99 3.21
N ASN A 39 1.14 -6.49 4.08
CA ASN A 39 1.28 -6.99 5.45
C ASN A 39 0.20 -6.44 6.41
N VAL A 40 -0.63 -5.50 5.96
CA VAL A 40 -1.75 -4.95 6.74
C VAL A 40 -3.03 -5.73 6.44
N THR A 41 -3.71 -6.19 7.49
CA THR A 41 -4.97 -6.95 7.32
C THR A 41 -6.16 -6.00 7.27
N ILE A 42 -7.05 -6.20 6.29
CA ILE A 42 -8.25 -5.35 6.12
C ILE A 42 -9.16 -5.30 7.36
N ASP A 43 -9.13 -6.33 8.20
CA ASP A 43 -9.89 -6.44 9.44
C ASP A 43 -9.43 -5.44 10.52
N GLU A 44 -8.21 -4.89 10.40
CA GLU A 44 -7.75 -3.80 11.27
C GLU A 44 -8.65 -2.55 11.17
N PHE A 45 -9.38 -2.39 10.07
CA PHE A 45 -10.27 -1.26 9.81
C PHE A 45 -11.75 -1.56 10.05
N ASP A 46 -12.11 -2.70 10.65
CA ASP A 46 -13.52 -3.09 10.88
C ASP A 46 -14.33 -2.07 11.67
N GLY A 47 -13.67 -1.32 12.56
CA GLY A 47 -14.28 -0.26 13.35
C GLY A 47 -14.48 1.06 12.59
N ASP A 48 -13.95 1.20 11.37
CA ASP A 48 -14.05 2.40 10.53
C ASP A 48 -14.33 2.01 9.06
N PRO A 49 -15.61 1.88 8.67
CA PRO A 49 -16.01 1.39 7.35
C PRO A 49 -15.44 2.19 6.17
N GLU A 50 -15.22 3.50 6.36
CA GLU A 50 -14.62 4.35 5.33
C GLU A 50 -13.16 3.95 5.06
N LEU A 51 -12.36 3.78 6.12
CA LEU A 51 -10.97 3.31 6.02
C LEU A 51 -10.92 1.91 5.42
N LYS A 52 -11.82 1.01 5.83
CA LYS A 52 -11.92 -0.34 5.27
C LYS A 52 -12.14 -0.32 3.75
N ILE A 53 -13.04 0.53 3.26
CA ILE A 53 -13.31 0.68 1.82
C ILE A 53 -12.12 1.28 1.08
N LYS A 54 -11.46 2.30 1.65
CA LYS A 54 -10.26 2.91 1.05
C LYS A 54 -9.12 1.91 0.95
N PHE A 55 -8.91 1.12 2.00
CA PHE A 55 -7.90 0.07 2.02
C PHE A 55 -8.22 -1.02 1.00
N ALA A 56 -9.48 -1.48 0.91
CA ALA A 56 -9.89 -2.45 -0.10
C ALA A 56 -9.60 -1.98 -1.53
N LYS A 57 -9.85 -0.70 -1.83
CA LYS A 57 -9.52 -0.11 -3.14
C LYS A 57 -8.03 -0.04 -3.40
N LEU A 58 -7.23 0.23 -2.37
CA LEU A 58 -5.77 0.18 -2.49
C LEU A 58 -5.30 -1.24 -2.83
N LEU A 59 -5.82 -2.25 -2.12
CA LEU A 59 -5.51 -3.67 -2.39
C LEU A 59 -5.92 -4.10 -3.81
N ASP A 60 -7.08 -3.65 -4.29
CA ASP A 60 -7.55 -3.91 -5.67
C ASP A 60 -6.56 -3.37 -6.73
N LEU A 61 -5.99 -2.19 -6.48
CA LEU A 61 -5.00 -1.57 -7.37
C LEU A 61 -3.62 -2.23 -7.30
N VAL A 62 -3.26 -2.79 -6.14
CA VAL A 62 -2.01 -3.52 -5.92
C VAL A 62 -2.09 -4.97 -6.44
N ALA A 63 -3.31 -5.43 -6.77
CA ALA A 63 -3.75 -6.78 -7.13
C ALA A 63 -3.74 -7.79 -5.97
N ILE A 64 -4.93 -8.27 -5.64
CA ILE A 64 -5.13 -9.51 -4.89
C ILE A 64 -6.26 -10.33 -5.53
N ASP A 65 -5.86 -11.39 -6.23
CA ASP A 65 -6.57 -12.67 -6.21
C ASP A 65 -5.70 -13.61 -5.35
N GLN A 66 -6.32 -14.38 -4.47
CA GLN A 66 -5.80 -14.71 -3.13
C GLN A 66 -4.71 -15.79 -3.01
N ASP A 67 -3.97 -16.17 -4.06
CA ASP A 67 -3.09 -17.35 -4.02
C ASP A 67 -1.56 -17.06 -3.90
N ASP A 68 -1.06 -15.90 -4.34
CA ASP A 68 0.37 -15.53 -4.17
C ASP A 68 0.62 -14.00 -4.21
N LEU A 69 0.43 -13.35 -3.06
CA LEU A 69 0.42 -11.89 -2.89
C LEU A 69 1.71 -11.19 -3.32
N GLU A 70 2.86 -11.80 -3.05
CA GLU A 70 4.16 -11.19 -3.34
C GLU A 70 4.49 -11.26 -4.83
N THR A 71 4.26 -12.43 -5.44
CA THR A 71 4.46 -12.64 -6.88
C THR A 71 3.53 -11.75 -7.72
N VAL A 72 2.25 -11.66 -7.32
CA VAL A 72 1.27 -10.83 -8.02
C VAL A 72 1.60 -9.35 -7.91
N ALA A 73 1.97 -8.83 -6.73
CA ALA A 73 2.33 -7.42 -6.58
C ALA A 73 3.56 -7.05 -7.42
N VAL A 74 4.53 -7.95 -7.53
CA VAL A 74 5.73 -7.77 -8.37
C VAL A 74 5.35 -7.76 -9.84
N GLU A 75 4.57 -8.74 -10.32
CA GLU A 75 4.13 -8.80 -11.71
C GLU A 75 3.25 -7.61 -12.09
N ASN A 76 2.32 -7.22 -11.22
CA ASN A 76 1.38 -6.16 -11.48
C ASN A 76 2.07 -4.79 -11.52
N ALA A 77 2.99 -4.52 -10.59
CA ALA A 77 3.83 -3.32 -10.61
C ALA A 77 4.84 -3.31 -11.77
N ALA A 78 5.32 -4.48 -12.23
CA ALA A 78 6.17 -4.58 -13.41
C ALA A 78 5.44 -4.27 -14.72
N HIS A 79 4.12 -4.50 -14.77
CA HIS A 79 3.25 -4.13 -15.89
C HIS A 79 2.61 -2.75 -15.75
N MET A 80 2.80 -2.10 -14.60
CA MET A 80 2.23 -0.80 -14.28
C MET A 80 2.98 0.33 -15.01
N SER A 81 2.23 1.23 -15.65
CA SER A 81 2.79 2.45 -16.23
C SER A 81 3.26 3.41 -15.13
N ASP A 82 4.21 4.30 -15.45
CA ASP A 82 4.67 5.33 -14.51
C ASP A 82 3.50 6.16 -13.93
N PHE A 83 2.46 6.40 -14.72
CA PHE A 83 1.26 7.12 -14.28
C PHE A 83 0.44 6.35 -13.24
N GLU A 84 0.30 5.03 -13.42
CA GLU A 84 -0.38 4.17 -12.45
C GLU A 84 0.45 4.01 -11.18
N ALA A 85 1.78 3.89 -11.31
CA ALA A 85 2.69 3.81 -10.18
C ALA A 85 2.65 5.08 -9.31
N VAL A 86 2.56 6.27 -9.92
CA VAL A 86 2.36 7.53 -9.19
C VAL A 86 1.03 7.55 -8.44
N LYS A 87 -0.07 7.06 -9.04
CA LYS A 87 -1.37 7.00 -8.36
C LYS A 87 -1.35 6.08 -7.14
N VAL A 88 -0.70 4.93 -7.24
CA VAL A 88 -0.54 4.02 -6.11
C VAL A 88 0.27 4.69 -5.00
N ALA A 89 1.36 5.38 -5.36
CA ALA A 89 2.16 6.13 -4.41
C ALA A 89 1.36 7.24 -3.69
N ASP A 90 0.55 8.00 -4.43
CA ASP A 90 -0.32 9.04 -3.87
C ASP A 90 -1.35 8.44 -2.89
N LEU A 91 -2.01 7.34 -3.27
CA LEU A 91 -2.98 6.66 -2.40
C LEU A 91 -2.36 6.10 -1.12
N ILE A 92 -1.13 5.58 -1.19
CA ILE A 92 -0.38 5.12 0.00
C ILE A 92 -0.12 6.30 0.94
N CYS A 93 0.26 7.46 0.41
CA CYS A 93 0.51 8.66 1.20
C CYS A 93 -0.78 9.20 1.84
N ASP A 94 -1.86 9.31 1.05
CA ASP A 94 -3.17 9.76 1.51
C ASP A 94 -3.69 8.85 2.64
N PHE A 95 -3.61 7.53 2.45
CA PHE A 95 -4.06 6.57 3.46
C PHE A 95 -3.27 6.69 4.76
N TYR A 96 -1.94 6.85 4.69
CA TYR A 96 -1.11 7.05 5.88
C TYR A 96 -1.49 8.32 6.66
N TYR A 97 -1.81 9.41 5.95
CA TYR A 97 -2.26 10.66 6.57
C TYR A 97 -3.61 10.50 7.30
N GLU A 98 -4.51 9.66 6.79
CA GLU A 98 -5.82 9.44 7.42
C GLU A 98 -5.77 8.59 8.69
N ILE A 99 -4.77 7.68 8.79
CA ILE A 99 -4.62 6.78 9.95
C ILE A 99 -3.67 7.33 11.04
N THR A 100 -3.10 8.52 10.84
CA THR A 100 -2.13 9.18 11.75
C THR A 100 -2.79 10.23 12.63
#